data_AF-A0A068WKI1-F1
#
_entry.id   AF-A0A068WKI1-F1
#
_cell.length_a   1.000
_cell.length_b   1.000
_cell.length_c   1.000
_cell.angle_alpha   90.00
_cell.angle_beta   90.00
_cell.angle_gamma   90.00
#
_symmetry.space_group_name_H-M   'P 1'
#
loop_
_entity.id
_entity.type
_entity.pdbx_description
1 polymer ?
#
loop_
_entity_poly.entity_id
_entity_poly.type
_entity_poly.pdbx_seq_one_letter_code
_entity_poly.pdbx_strand_id
1 'polypeptide(L)'
;MLFFAGRTRAVGEVDRGDTVTDYLAEERERGISIMSAAACLTWRQHDIHLIDTPGHVDFTFEVERGLTAVDSALVIIDACKGVETQTRTVWSQANRYQLPRLIFVNKMDRPMANFDNCLRSLRQRFGGAFFPLQMPVCIGKDQFVGIVDLPSLTLKVWPTTQKQTSRCFSQTDLLKVLASKEPQKSGESAVFGVAAVVPLALKARGQLLASLAELDDAFANEYLLLDTPESLLPADVVHDCVKRVTTSSRGFPVVLGSSRRNIGIQPVLDGVVDYLPDPSQRPPPPLIASVLSRIQRSTPHEDQSLPVLLTFKILFDPQRGPLSLTRVFSGYVTPGMLIRNWTRQDLEDASSVEKIGALLQLTGDNYEVVDCAGPGSIVALSGLQSTRTGDILGPVTPDLPDSEEDEGTDGGVDSAFVPQPVVHAALEPRSSSTFRNLEHALTCMQREDPSFKATFDKETGQWVVAGMGDLHLEVVLSRLRREYRLEVNMGPLLTSHKEMPRAGHECRGTAVSTGLETPNCVHVASTLTSAAHVQNDARLEHLNGSDWWTTKEYICGT
;
A
#
# COMPACT_ATOMS: atom_id res chain seq x y z
N MET A 1 2.05 -6.42 -18.15
CA MET A 1 3.31 -7.07 -17.71
C MET A 1 3.18 -8.60 -17.67
N LEU A 2 2.19 -9.16 -16.96
CA LEU A 2 1.96 -10.61 -16.85
C LEU A 2 1.93 -11.37 -18.19
N PHE A 3 1.24 -10.83 -19.20
CA PHE A 3 1.19 -11.41 -20.55
C PHE A 3 2.57 -11.50 -21.24
N PHE A 4 3.41 -10.50 -21.03
CA PHE A 4 4.74 -10.44 -21.64
C PHE A 4 5.72 -11.38 -20.95
N ALA A 5 5.60 -11.50 -19.62
CA ALA A 5 6.32 -12.50 -18.83
C ALA A 5 5.81 -13.94 -19.04
N GLY A 6 4.76 -14.13 -19.86
CA GLY A 6 4.22 -15.45 -20.17
C GLY A 6 3.36 -16.07 -19.08
N ARG A 7 3.07 -15.35 -17.98
CA ARG A 7 2.23 -15.83 -16.88
C ARG A 7 0.75 -15.90 -17.26
N THR A 8 0.28 -15.01 -18.16
CA THR A 8 -1.09 -15.08 -18.71
C THR A 8 -1.08 -15.42 -20.19
N ARG A 9 -2.06 -16.23 -20.61
CA ARG A 9 -2.23 -16.63 -22.02
C ARG A 9 -2.79 -15.50 -22.91
N ALA A 10 -3.49 -14.54 -22.31
CA ALA A 10 -4.08 -13.38 -22.99
C ALA A 10 -3.73 -12.06 -22.29
N VAL A 11 -3.85 -10.96 -23.03
CA VAL A 11 -3.77 -9.60 -22.48
C VAL A 11 -5.11 -9.28 -21.83
N GLY A 12 -5.13 -9.05 -20.51
CA GLY A 12 -6.33 -8.58 -19.80
C GLY A 12 -6.59 -7.10 -20.08
N GLU A 13 -7.86 -6.72 -20.23
CA GLU A 13 -8.31 -5.33 -20.38
C GLU A 13 -9.21 -4.95 -19.19
N VAL A 14 -8.94 -3.80 -18.55
CA VAL A 14 -9.73 -3.27 -17.43
C VAL A 14 -11.18 -3.05 -17.86
N ASP A 15 -11.39 -2.49 -19.05
CA ASP A 15 -12.73 -2.22 -19.61
C ASP A 15 -13.58 -3.49 -19.82
N ARG A 16 -12.93 -4.68 -19.88
CA ARG A 16 -13.61 -5.98 -20.01
C ARG A 16 -13.74 -6.73 -18.67
N GLY A 17 -13.07 -6.25 -17.62
CA GLY A 17 -13.03 -6.94 -16.32
C GLY A 17 -12.20 -8.23 -16.31
N ASP A 18 -11.34 -8.43 -17.31
CA ASP A 18 -10.50 -9.63 -17.48
C ASP A 18 -9.10 -9.47 -16.85
N THR A 19 -8.88 -8.44 -16.03
CA THR A 19 -7.60 -8.20 -15.37
C THR A 19 -7.38 -9.18 -14.22
N VAL A 20 -6.13 -9.62 -14.08
CA VAL A 20 -5.72 -10.59 -13.06
C VAL A 20 -5.58 -9.94 -11.68
N THR A 21 -5.35 -8.63 -11.63
CA THR A 21 -5.15 -7.88 -10.38
C THR A 21 -6.45 -7.28 -9.84
N ASP A 22 -7.41 -6.89 -10.70
CA ASP A 22 -8.75 -6.41 -10.27
C ASP A 22 -9.75 -7.58 -10.22
N TYR A 23 -9.63 -8.42 -9.19
CA TYR A 23 -10.44 -9.64 -9.07
C TYR A 23 -11.74 -9.44 -8.28
N LEU A 24 -11.89 -8.35 -7.52
CA LEU A 24 -13.14 -8.08 -6.81
C LEU A 24 -14.23 -7.63 -7.79
N ALA A 25 -15.47 -8.04 -7.53
CA ALA A 25 -16.61 -7.65 -8.36
C ALA A 25 -16.80 -6.12 -8.37
N GLU A 26 -16.59 -5.47 -7.23
CA GLU A 26 -16.63 -4.02 -7.05
C GLU A 26 -15.58 -3.28 -7.89
N GLU A 27 -14.37 -3.84 -8.00
CA GLU A 27 -13.29 -3.25 -8.79
C GLU A 27 -13.65 -3.26 -10.28
N ARG A 28 -14.22 -4.37 -10.75
CA ARG A 28 -14.70 -4.52 -12.13
C ARG A 28 -15.91 -3.64 -12.43
N GLU A 29 -16.86 -3.54 -11.49
CA GLU A 29 -18.05 -2.70 -11.62
C GLU A 29 -17.71 -1.20 -11.64
N ARG A 30 -16.75 -0.77 -10.83
CA ARG A 30 -16.37 0.65 -10.68
C ARG A 30 -15.18 1.06 -11.56
N GLY A 31 -14.42 0.11 -12.10
CA GLY A 31 -13.21 0.36 -12.89
C GLY A 31 -12.06 0.98 -12.08
N ILE A 32 -12.01 0.73 -10.77
CA ILE A 32 -10.96 1.21 -9.86
C ILE A 32 -10.42 0.04 -9.04
N SER A 33 -9.12 0.03 -8.77
CA SER A 33 -8.53 -0.92 -7.83
C SER A 33 -8.83 -0.45 -6.40
N ILE A 34 -9.27 -1.38 -5.56
CA ILE A 34 -9.72 -1.17 -4.18
C ILE A 34 -8.75 -1.85 -3.23
N MET A 35 -8.41 -3.11 -3.52
CA MET A 35 -7.48 -3.90 -2.73
C MET A 35 -6.16 -4.07 -3.47
N SER A 36 -5.06 -4.06 -2.71
CA SER A 36 -3.76 -4.39 -3.32
C SER A 36 -3.68 -5.86 -3.75
N ALA A 37 -3.18 -6.13 -4.95
CA ALA A 37 -3.04 -7.49 -5.47
C ALA A 37 -1.57 -7.86 -5.64
N ALA A 38 -1.18 -9.04 -5.15
CA ALA A 38 0.18 -9.55 -5.32
C ALA A 38 0.26 -10.49 -6.53
N ALA A 39 1.30 -10.32 -7.35
CA ALA A 39 1.58 -11.22 -8.46
C ALA A 39 3.08 -11.47 -8.60
N CYS A 40 3.47 -12.72 -8.86
CA CYS A 40 4.84 -13.07 -9.20
C CYS A 40 4.97 -13.32 -10.72
N LEU A 41 6.01 -12.77 -11.33
CA LEU A 41 6.36 -13.00 -12.72
C LEU A 41 7.86 -13.14 -12.88
N THR A 42 8.29 -13.85 -13.92
CA THR A 42 9.70 -14.08 -14.19
C THR A 42 10.07 -13.35 -15.49
N TRP A 43 11.10 -12.51 -15.46
CA TRP A 43 11.60 -11.75 -16.61
C TRP A 43 13.13 -11.83 -16.66
N ARG A 44 13.71 -12.22 -17.81
CA ARG A 44 15.18 -12.37 -17.97
C ARG A 44 15.85 -13.16 -16.82
N GLN A 45 15.24 -14.27 -16.38
CA GLN A 45 15.71 -15.10 -15.26
C GLN A 45 15.68 -14.43 -13.87
N HIS A 46 14.97 -13.31 -13.72
CA HIS A 46 14.73 -12.65 -12.45
C HIS A 46 13.26 -12.78 -12.07
N ASP A 47 12.99 -13.08 -10.79
CA ASP A 47 11.64 -13.09 -10.26
C ASP A 47 11.27 -11.70 -9.76
N ILE A 48 10.13 -11.21 -10.25
CA ILE A 48 9.58 -9.89 -9.94
C ILE A 48 8.28 -10.13 -9.18
N HIS A 49 8.28 -9.73 -7.91
CA HIS A 49 7.08 -9.68 -7.07
C HIS A 49 6.45 -8.29 -7.20
N LEU A 50 5.29 -8.23 -7.86
CA LEU A 50 4.51 -7.02 -8.04
C LEU A 50 3.43 -6.93 -6.95
N ILE A 51 3.30 -5.75 -6.35
CA ILE A 51 2.12 -5.38 -5.57
C ILE A 51 1.43 -4.25 -6.32
N ASP A 52 0.27 -4.55 -6.90
CA ASP A 52 -0.61 -3.54 -7.50
C ASP A 52 -1.34 -2.82 -6.37
N THR A 53 -1.36 -1.50 -6.39
CA THR A 53 -1.89 -0.68 -5.28
C THR A 53 -3.01 0.23 -5.76
N PRO A 54 -4.06 0.47 -4.95
CA PRO A 54 -5.15 1.36 -5.32
C PRO A 54 -4.68 2.82 -5.49
N GLY A 55 -5.29 3.53 -6.44
CA GLY A 55 -5.00 4.95 -6.69
C GLY A 55 -5.90 5.94 -5.92
N HIS A 56 -6.97 5.44 -5.30
CA HIS A 56 -7.97 6.28 -4.62
C HIS A 56 -7.53 6.66 -3.19
N VAL A 57 -7.89 7.86 -2.74
CA VAL A 57 -7.47 8.42 -1.44
C VAL A 57 -8.01 7.63 -0.24
N ASP A 58 -9.23 7.13 -0.35
CA ASP A 58 -9.88 6.28 0.65
C ASP A 58 -9.16 4.95 0.94
N PHE A 59 -8.28 4.49 0.04
CA PHE A 59 -7.49 3.26 0.20
C PHE A 59 -5.99 3.54 0.37
N THR A 60 -5.64 4.73 0.85
CA THR A 60 -4.24 5.13 1.11
C THR A 60 -3.50 4.20 2.07
N PHE A 61 -4.20 3.56 3.01
CA PHE A 61 -3.61 2.59 3.93
C PHE A 61 -3.19 1.28 3.22
N GLU A 62 -3.93 0.83 2.20
CA GLU A 62 -3.50 -0.30 1.36
C GLU A 62 -2.19 0.00 0.64
N VAL A 63 -2.01 1.25 0.18
CA VAL A 63 -0.75 1.70 -0.42
C VAL A 63 0.38 1.65 0.61
N GLU A 64 0.21 2.24 1.80
CA GLU A 64 1.22 2.22 2.88
C GLU A 64 1.68 0.80 3.19
N ARG A 65 0.74 -0.13 3.39
CA ARG A 65 1.04 -1.55 3.66
C ARG A 65 1.90 -2.17 2.56
N GLY A 66 1.51 -2.00 1.31
CA GLY A 66 2.27 -2.51 0.17
C GLY A 66 3.69 -1.94 0.11
N LEU A 67 3.86 -0.65 0.39
CA LEU A 67 5.17 0.02 0.36
C LEU A 67 6.16 -0.53 1.41
N THR A 68 5.68 -1.04 2.55
CA THR A 68 6.55 -1.68 3.55
C THR A 68 7.14 -3.02 3.08
N ALA A 69 6.51 -3.66 2.10
CA ALA A 69 6.89 -4.97 1.61
C ALA A 69 7.70 -4.94 0.31
N VAL A 70 7.80 -3.82 -0.40
CA VAL A 70 8.51 -3.74 -1.68
C VAL A 70 9.89 -3.08 -1.54
N ASP A 71 10.81 -3.39 -2.46
CA ASP A 71 12.16 -2.80 -2.52
C ASP A 71 12.25 -1.53 -3.36
N SER A 72 11.29 -1.36 -4.24
CA SER A 72 11.24 -0.24 -5.18
C SER A 72 9.80 0.02 -5.60
N ALA A 73 9.57 1.17 -6.22
CA ALA A 73 8.26 1.55 -6.72
C ALA A 73 8.30 1.93 -8.21
N LEU A 74 7.33 1.41 -8.96
CA LEU A 74 7.06 1.85 -10.33
C LEU A 74 5.95 2.92 -10.28
N VAL A 75 6.33 4.19 -10.48
CA VAL A 75 5.38 5.31 -10.43
C VAL A 75 4.81 5.56 -11.81
N ILE A 76 3.50 5.40 -11.97
CA ILE A 76 2.80 5.59 -13.24
C ILE A 76 2.26 7.01 -13.33
N ILE A 77 2.58 7.70 -14.43
CA ILE A 77 2.13 9.07 -14.73
C ILE A 77 1.30 9.06 -16.01
N ASP A 78 0.17 9.76 -16.03
CA ASP A 78 -0.64 9.93 -17.24
C ASP A 78 0.02 10.97 -18.16
N ALA A 79 0.35 10.58 -19.39
CA ALA A 79 1.01 11.42 -20.39
C ALA A 79 0.24 12.70 -20.75
N CYS A 80 -1.08 12.74 -20.56
CA CYS A 80 -1.91 13.91 -20.86
C CYS A 80 -1.99 14.87 -19.67
N LYS A 81 -2.10 14.32 -18.45
CA LYS A 81 -2.37 15.11 -17.24
C LYS A 81 -1.11 15.48 -16.46
N GLY A 82 -0.04 14.70 -16.60
CA GLY A 82 1.14 14.80 -15.76
C GLY A 82 0.82 14.41 -14.30
N VAL A 83 1.48 15.08 -13.35
CA VAL A 83 1.34 14.79 -11.93
C VAL A 83 0.04 15.36 -11.36
N GLU A 84 -0.78 14.48 -10.79
CA GLU A 84 -2.04 14.81 -10.13
C GLU A 84 -1.87 14.89 -8.59
N THR A 85 -2.92 15.34 -7.88
CA THR A 85 -2.90 15.43 -6.40
C THR A 85 -2.65 14.08 -5.75
N GLN A 86 -3.29 13.01 -6.24
CA GLN A 86 -3.10 11.65 -5.74
C GLN A 86 -1.65 11.15 -5.91
N THR A 87 -1.03 11.49 -7.04
CA THR A 87 0.39 11.16 -7.28
C THR A 87 1.29 11.77 -6.20
N ARG A 88 0.94 12.94 -5.65
CA ARG A 88 1.72 13.57 -4.57
C ARG A 88 1.64 12.81 -3.27
N THR A 89 0.47 12.28 -2.92
CA THR A 89 0.29 11.46 -1.73
C THR A 89 1.18 10.22 -1.82
N VAL A 90 1.06 9.45 -2.90
CA VAL A 90 1.88 8.23 -3.10
C VAL A 90 3.38 8.54 -3.16
N TRP A 91 3.77 9.67 -3.77
CA TRP A 91 5.17 10.10 -3.79
C TRP A 91 5.72 10.39 -2.38
N SER A 92 4.93 11.04 -1.53
CA SER A 92 5.30 11.31 -0.13
C SER A 92 5.46 10.01 0.67
N GLN A 93 4.56 9.04 0.45
CA GLN A 93 4.64 7.72 1.08
C GLN A 93 5.90 6.98 0.63
N ALA A 94 6.20 6.97 -0.67
CA ALA A 94 7.43 6.37 -1.19
C ALA A 94 8.71 7.05 -0.66
N ASN A 95 8.68 8.37 -0.44
CA ASN A 95 9.78 9.10 0.20
C ASN A 95 10.00 8.66 1.65
N ARG A 96 8.93 8.43 2.43
CA ARG A 96 9.02 8.00 3.84
C ARG A 96 9.78 6.69 3.98
N TYR A 97 9.56 5.75 3.06
CA TYR A 97 10.29 4.48 3.01
C TYR A 97 11.60 4.54 2.21
N GLN A 98 11.99 5.71 1.71
CA GLN A 98 13.20 5.90 0.90
C GLN A 98 13.28 4.90 -0.27
N LEU A 99 12.16 4.69 -0.97
CA LEU A 99 12.09 3.73 -2.07
C LEU A 99 12.76 4.29 -3.34
N PRO A 100 13.71 3.54 -3.93
CA PRO A 100 14.14 3.74 -5.32
C PRO A 100 12.95 3.62 -6.27
N ARG A 101 12.93 4.46 -7.30
CA ARG A 101 11.75 4.62 -8.16
C ARG A 101 12.10 4.66 -9.63
N LEU A 102 11.32 3.93 -10.41
CA LEU A 102 11.27 4.04 -11.87
C LEU A 102 9.96 4.75 -12.24
N ILE A 103 10.03 5.77 -13.11
CA ILE A 103 8.85 6.52 -13.54
C ILE A 103 8.41 6.01 -14.90
N PHE A 104 7.14 5.63 -15.04
CA PHE A 104 6.55 5.24 -16.31
C PHE A 104 5.48 6.23 -16.75
N VAL A 105 5.76 6.98 -17.82
CA VAL A 105 4.80 7.87 -18.46
C VAL A 105 3.94 7.04 -19.42
N ASN A 106 2.71 6.75 -19.00
CA ASN A 106 1.77 5.88 -19.70
C ASN A 106 0.75 6.68 -20.51
N LYS A 107 0.03 6.00 -21.41
CA LYS A 107 -1.02 6.54 -22.29
C LYS A 107 -0.49 7.51 -23.35
N MET A 108 0.75 7.27 -23.82
CA MET A 108 1.37 8.01 -24.92
C MET A 108 0.59 7.90 -26.25
N ASP A 109 -0.38 6.99 -26.36
CA ASP A 109 -1.27 6.84 -27.52
C ASP A 109 -2.41 7.86 -27.58
N ARG A 110 -2.58 8.69 -26.54
CA ARG A 110 -3.66 9.69 -26.47
C ARG A 110 -3.28 10.98 -27.23
N PRO A 111 -4.26 11.67 -27.86
CA PRO A 111 -4.00 12.88 -28.67
C PRO A 111 -3.31 14.03 -27.92
N MET A 112 -3.51 14.14 -26.60
CA MET A 112 -2.92 15.18 -25.77
C MET A 112 -1.68 14.70 -25.00
N ALA A 113 -1.14 13.53 -25.33
CA ALA A 113 0.03 12.99 -24.66
C ALA A 113 1.25 13.88 -24.94
N ASN A 114 1.90 14.36 -23.87
CA ASN A 114 3.09 15.19 -23.98
C ASN A 114 4.12 14.81 -22.93
N PHE A 115 5.17 14.12 -23.38
CA PHE A 115 6.23 13.61 -22.52
C PHE A 115 7.01 14.74 -21.83
N ASP A 116 7.37 15.79 -22.56
CA ASP A 116 8.12 16.94 -22.02
C ASP A 116 7.31 17.70 -20.95
N ASN A 117 6.00 17.83 -21.14
CA ASN A 117 5.11 18.42 -20.13
C ASN A 117 5.09 17.57 -18.86
N CYS A 118 5.08 16.24 -18.98
CA CYS A 118 5.15 15.34 -17.83
C CYS A 118 6.47 15.49 -17.08
N LEU A 119 7.60 15.53 -17.79
CA LEU A 119 8.92 15.78 -17.19
C LEU A 119 8.96 17.13 -16.46
N ARG A 120 8.41 18.20 -17.06
CA ARG A 120 8.29 19.51 -16.40
C ARG A 120 7.41 19.44 -15.16
N SER A 121 6.27 18.76 -15.23
CA SER A 121 5.34 18.58 -14.11
C SER A 121 5.98 17.85 -12.94
N LEU A 122 6.75 16.78 -13.22
CA LEU A 122 7.53 16.04 -12.22
C LEU A 122 8.53 16.94 -11.49
N ARG A 123 9.37 17.66 -12.26
CA ARG A 123 10.38 18.57 -11.70
C ARG A 123 9.76 19.68 -10.88
N GLN A 124 8.69 20.31 -11.37
CA GLN A 124 8.03 21.43 -10.69
C GLN A 124 7.33 21.02 -9.38
N ARG A 125 6.76 19.81 -9.31
CA ARG A 125 5.93 19.41 -8.17
C ARG A 125 6.70 18.67 -7.07
N PHE A 126 7.73 17.91 -7.44
CA PHE A 126 8.44 17.06 -6.49
C PHE A 126 9.81 17.58 -6.10
N GLY A 127 10.43 18.41 -6.94
CA GLY A 127 11.87 18.60 -6.85
C GLY A 127 12.63 17.29 -7.12
N GLY A 128 13.93 17.39 -7.37
CA GLY A 128 14.78 16.23 -7.68
C GLY A 128 15.02 16.00 -9.17
N ALA A 129 15.94 15.10 -9.45
CA ALA A 129 16.48 14.89 -10.78
C ALA A 129 15.73 13.78 -11.54
N PHE A 130 14.85 14.19 -12.44
CA PHE A 130 14.15 13.30 -13.37
C PHE A 130 14.84 13.33 -14.72
N PHE A 131 15.36 12.18 -15.17
CA PHE A 131 16.07 12.07 -16.44
C PHE A 131 15.40 11.04 -17.36
N PRO A 132 15.10 11.41 -18.62
CA PRO A 132 14.49 10.50 -19.57
C PRO A 132 15.52 9.48 -20.06
N LEU A 133 15.19 8.19 -19.95
CA LEU A 133 15.97 7.13 -20.60
C LEU A 133 15.51 6.90 -22.04
N GLN A 134 14.34 7.42 -22.40
CA GLN A 134 13.69 7.13 -23.66
C GLN A 134 13.17 8.42 -24.31
N MET A 135 13.21 8.46 -25.63
CA MET A 135 12.58 9.52 -26.44
C MET A 135 11.42 8.93 -27.23
N PRO A 136 10.23 9.56 -27.24
CA PRO A 136 9.09 9.06 -28.01
C PRO A 136 9.31 9.24 -29.51
N VAL A 137 8.81 8.28 -30.30
CA VAL A 137 8.81 8.34 -31.76
C VAL A 137 7.37 8.34 -32.25
N CYS A 138 7.02 9.40 -32.98
CA CYS A 138 5.69 9.61 -33.54
C CYS A 138 5.73 9.70 -35.07
N ILE A 139 4.67 9.24 -35.72
CA ILE A 139 4.41 9.45 -37.15
C ILE A 139 3.36 10.56 -37.31
N GLY A 140 3.61 11.49 -38.23
CA GLY A 140 2.68 12.60 -38.50
C GLY A 140 2.59 13.56 -37.31
N LYS A 141 1.39 14.06 -37.01
CA LYS A 141 1.21 15.05 -35.94
C LYS A 141 1.28 14.46 -34.53
N ASP A 142 0.69 13.28 -34.28
CA ASP A 142 0.59 12.76 -32.89
C ASP A 142 0.51 11.22 -32.78
N GLN A 143 0.83 10.44 -33.82
CA GLN A 143 0.70 8.98 -33.72
C GLN A 143 1.95 8.34 -33.09
N PHE A 144 1.87 8.01 -31.80
CA PHE A 144 2.92 7.28 -31.10
C PHE A 144 3.07 5.83 -31.63
N VAL A 145 4.29 5.47 -32.05
CA VAL A 145 4.60 4.19 -32.70
C VAL A 145 5.81 3.46 -32.12
N GLY A 146 6.65 4.16 -31.37
CA GLY A 146 7.89 3.59 -30.87
C GLY A 146 8.66 4.51 -29.95
N ILE A 147 9.83 4.05 -29.54
CA ILE A 147 10.71 4.77 -28.63
C ILE A 147 12.16 4.63 -29.11
N VAL A 148 12.99 5.62 -28.83
CA VAL A 148 14.44 5.49 -28.87
C VAL A 148 14.93 5.30 -27.46
N ASP A 149 15.66 4.20 -27.23
CA ASP A 149 16.38 3.95 -25.99
C ASP A 149 17.69 4.74 -26.02
N LEU A 150 17.81 5.73 -25.13
CA LEU A 150 18.91 6.70 -25.16
C LEU A 150 20.25 6.11 -24.67
N PRO A 151 20.32 5.24 -23.64
CA PRO A 151 21.57 4.59 -23.22
C PRO A 151 22.21 3.69 -24.27
N SER A 152 21.41 3.01 -25.09
CA SER A 152 21.92 2.13 -26.16
C SER A 152 21.85 2.74 -27.56
N LEU A 153 21.26 3.93 -27.72
CA LEU A 153 20.93 4.55 -29.02
C LEU A 153 20.19 3.60 -29.97
N THR A 154 19.23 2.87 -29.42
CA THR A 154 18.48 1.88 -30.16
C THR A 154 17.06 2.38 -30.42
N LEU A 155 16.66 2.41 -31.69
CA LEU A 155 15.27 2.66 -32.10
C LEU A 155 14.46 1.36 -32.00
N LYS A 156 13.37 1.39 -31.22
CA LYS A 156 12.41 0.29 -31.06
C LYS A 156 11.04 0.75 -31.60
N VAL A 157 10.50 0.03 -32.59
CA VAL A 157 9.20 0.37 -33.22
C VAL A 157 8.26 -0.81 -33.16
N TRP A 158 7.02 -0.57 -32.73
CA TRP A 158 5.98 -1.59 -32.63
C TRP A 158 5.07 -1.55 -33.86
N PRO A 159 4.67 -2.70 -34.42
CA PRO A 159 3.77 -2.74 -35.56
C PRO A 159 2.37 -2.22 -35.18
N THR A 160 1.82 -1.34 -36.00
CA THR A 160 0.52 -0.68 -35.77
C THR A 160 -0.68 -1.55 -36.19
N THR A 161 -0.46 -2.70 -36.83
CA THR A 161 -1.51 -3.56 -37.39
C THR A 161 -2.12 -4.49 -36.33
N GLN A 162 -3.45 -4.43 -36.20
CA GLN A 162 -4.29 -5.11 -35.19
C GLN A 162 -4.20 -6.65 -35.12
N LYS A 163 -3.46 -7.33 -35.99
CA LYS A 163 -3.50 -8.80 -36.14
C LYS A 163 -2.23 -9.55 -35.71
N GLN A 164 -1.20 -8.87 -35.22
CA GLN A 164 -0.03 -9.56 -34.65
C GLN A 164 0.09 -9.30 -33.16
N THR A 165 0.24 -10.39 -32.43
CA THR A 165 0.65 -10.45 -31.02
C THR A 165 1.74 -9.42 -30.75
N SER A 166 1.43 -8.42 -29.93
CA SER A 166 2.25 -7.25 -29.58
C SER A 166 3.58 -7.57 -28.85
N ARG A 167 4.05 -8.83 -28.90
CA ARG A 167 5.31 -9.29 -28.31
C ARG A 167 6.53 -8.86 -29.10
N CYS A 168 6.39 -8.61 -30.40
CA CYS A 168 7.50 -8.34 -31.30
C CYS A 168 7.56 -6.84 -31.64
N PHE A 169 8.76 -6.26 -31.56
CA PHE A 169 9.08 -4.93 -32.07
C PHE A 169 10.32 -5.03 -32.97
N SER A 170 10.44 -4.15 -33.95
CA SER A 170 11.66 -4.03 -34.75
C SER A 170 12.67 -3.17 -34.01
N GLN A 171 13.92 -3.64 -33.97
CA GLN A 171 15.02 -2.96 -33.30
C GLN A 171 16.06 -2.51 -34.34
N THR A 172 16.44 -1.24 -34.31
CA THR A 172 17.45 -0.66 -35.19
C THR A 172 18.48 0.11 -34.36
N ASP A 173 19.76 -0.25 -34.52
CA ASP A 173 20.88 0.44 -33.89
C ASP A 173 21.22 1.71 -34.68
N LEU A 174 21.03 2.88 -34.06
CA LEU A 174 21.23 4.16 -34.71
C LEU A 174 22.72 4.50 -34.94
N LEU A 175 23.63 3.96 -34.12
CA LEU A 175 25.07 4.15 -34.30
C LEU A 175 25.57 3.43 -35.56
N LYS A 176 25.06 2.22 -35.81
CA LYS A 176 25.36 1.49 -37.07
C LYS A 176 24.87 2.24 -38.29
N VAL A 177 23.66 2.82 -38.23
CA VAL A 177 23.08 3.63 -39.31
C VAL A 177 23.92 4.88 -39.59
N LEU A 178 24.46 5.53 -38.56
CA LEU A 178 25.39 6.66 -38.70
C LEU A 178 26.72 6.26 -39.34
N ALA A 179 27.25 5.10 -38.99
CA ALA A 179 28.52 4.59 -39.53
C ALA A 179 28.38 4.13 -40.99
N SER A 180 27.26 3.51 -41.34
CA SER A 180 26.93 3.13 -42.71
C SER A 180 26.37 4.35 -43.46
N LYS A 181 27.21 5.14 -44.13
CA LYS A 181 26.79 6.24 -45.02
C LYS A 181 26.03 5.77 -46.29
N GLU A 182 25.18 4.75 -46.20
CA GLU A 182 24.40 4.26 -47.33
C GLU A 182 23.03 4.97 -47.42
N PRO A 183 22.69 5.56 -48.58
CA PRO A 183 21.35 6.05 -48.83
C PRO A 183 20.41 4.85 -48.94
N GLN A 184 19.55 4.62 -47.95
CA GLN A 184 18.61 3.50 -48.00
C GLN A 184 17.65 3.66 -49.19
N LYS A 185 17.74 2.70 -50.13
CA LYS A 185 16.79 2.52 -51.23
C LYS A 185 15.50 1.91 -50.69
N SER A 186 14.39 2.61 -50.94
CA SER A 186 13.05 2.08 -51.24
C SER A 186 12.74 0.65 -50.77
N GLY A 187 12.44 0.51 -49.49
CA GLY A 187 11.76 -0.62 -48.86
C GLY A 187 11.11 -0.08 -47.59
N GLU A 188 10.09 -0.75 -47.04
CA GLU A 188 9.17 -0.29 -45.97
C GLU A 188 9.79 0.48 -44.77
N SER A 189 11.11 0.40 -44.54
CA SER A 189 11.89 1.29 -43.67
C SER A 189 11.89 2.78 -44.06
N ALA A 190 11.51 3.15 -45.29
CA ALA A 190 11.37 4.55 -45.73
C ALA A 190 10.15 5.28 -45.11
N VAL A 191 9.24 4.55 -44.45
CA VAL A 191 8.05 5.14 -43.80
C VAL A 191 8.40 5.81 -42.47
N PHE A 192 9.46 5.35 -41.81
CA PHE A 192 9.98 5.98 -40.60
C PHE A 192 11.16 6.84 -41.01
N GLY A 193 11.08 8.16 -40.83
CA GLY A 193 12.19 9.06 -41.12
C GLY A 193 13.36 8.86 -40.16
N VAL A 194 14.03 7.71 -40.18
CA VAL A 194 15.14 7.35 -39.28
C VAL A 194 16.22 8.43 -39.31
N ALA A 195 16.54 8.95 -40.49
CA ALA A 195 17.46 10.07 -40.67
C ALA A 195 17.06 11.35 -39.92
N ALA A 196 15.77 11.61 -39.73
CA ALA A 196 15.27 12.76 -38.96
C ALA A 196 15.30 12.51 -37.45
N VAL A 197 15.21 11.24 -37.01
CA VAL A 197 15.21 10.86 -35.59
C VAL A 197 16.62 10.92 -35.00
N VAL A 198 17.66 10.59 -35.78
CA VAL A 198 19.04 10.48 -35.29
C VAL A 198 19.57 11.77 -34.63
N PRO A 199 19.49 12.98 -35.25
CA PRO A 199 20.00 14.19 -34.62
C PRO A 199 19.28 14.54 -33.31
N LEU A 200 17.97 14.27 -33.25
CA LEU A 200 17.17 14.47 -32.04
C LEU A 200 17.57 13.49 -30.93
N ALA A 201 17.81 12.23 -31.29
CA ALA A 201 18.26 11.19 -30.35
C ALA A 201 19.65 11.50 -29.77
N LEU A 202 20.60 11.96 -30.60
CA LEU A 202 21.93 12.36 -30.14
C LEU A 202 21.86 13.53 -29.16
N LYS A 203 21.07 14.56 -29.48
CA LYS A 203 20.85 15.70 -28.58
C LYS A 203 20.21 15.27 -27.26
N ALA A 204 19.18 14.42 -27.31
CA ALA A 204 18.51 13.91 -26.11
C ALA A 204 19.44 13.05 -25.26
N ARG A 205 20.30 12.23 -25.89
CA ARG A 205 21.34 11.48 -25.20
C ARG A 205 22.37 12.41 -24.55
N GLY A 206 22.86 13.43 -25.23
CA GLY A 206 23.78 14.42 -24.63
C GLY A 206 23.20 15.06 -23.37
N GLN A 207 21.91 15.41 -23.39
CA GLN A 207 21.19 15.93 -22.22
C GLN A 207 21.09 14.91 -21.08
N LEU A 208 20.82 13.63 -21.40
CA LEU A 208 20.82 12.54 -20.42
C LEU A 208 22.21 12.38 -19.78
N LEU A 209 23.26 12.29 -20.57
CA LEU A 209 24.63 12.10 -20.07
C LEU A 209 25.07 13.29 -19.20
N ALA A 210 24.76 14.52 -19.60
CA ALA A 210 25.01 15.71 -18.79
C ALA A 210 24.27 15.65 -17.44
N SER A 211 22.99 15.25 -17.45
CA SER A 211 22.21 15.08 -16.21
C SER A 211 22.79 13.99 -15.31
N LEU A 212 23.31 12.90 -15.87
CA LEU A 212 23.95 11.83 -15.10
C LEU A 212 25.29 12.26 -14.51
N ALA A 213 26.09 13.06 -15.23
CA ALA A 213 27.34 13.63 -14.73
C ALA A 213 27.13 14.58 -13.55
N GLU A 214 25.97 15.24 -13.45
CA GLU A 214 25.63 16.05 -12.26
C GLU A 214 25.26 15.19 -11.04
N LEU A 215 24.86 13.93 -11.25
CA LEU A 215 24.32 13.04 -10.21
C LEU A 215 25.30 11.98 -9.73
N ASP A 216 26.33 11.65 -10.50
CA ASP A 216 27.33 10.64 -10.16
C ASP A 216 28.75 11.13 -10.47
N ASP A 217 29.54 11.36 -9.41
CA ASP A 217 30.89 11.89 -9.50
C ASP A 217 31.83 10.95 -10.26
N ALA A 218 31.63 9.62 -10.13
CA ALA A 218 32.43 8.64 -10.86
C ALA A 218 32.20 8.76 -12.37
N PHE A 219 30.94 8.88 -12.77
CA PHE A 219 30.55 9.07 -14.16
C PHE A 219 30.99 10.44 -14.70
N ALA A 220 30.93 11.49 -13.87
CA ALA A 220 31.37 12.84 -14.24
C ALA A 220 32.84 12.86 -14.67
N ASN A 221 33.71 12.15 -13.96
CA ASN A 221 35.13 12.07 -14.29
C ASN A 221 35.36 11.42 -15.65
N GLU A 222 34.69 10.29 -15.94
CA GLU A 222 34.80 9.64 -17.25
C GLU A 222 34.21 10.51 -18.37
N TYR A 223 33.10 11.18 -18.11
CA TYR A 223 32.44 12.07 -19.06
C TYR A 223 33.33 13.26 -19.45
N LEU A 224 34.05 13.86 -18.50
CA LEU A 224 34.95 15.01 -18.72
C LEU A 224 36.23 14.65 -19.49
N LEU A 225 36.65 13.39 -19.48
CA LEU A 225 37.84 12.92 -20.19
C LEU A 225 37.62 12.74 -21.69
N LEU A 226 36.37 12.78 -22.16
CA LEU A 226 36.02 12.54 -23.56
C LEU A 226 35.79 13.86 -24.32
N ASP A 227 36.45 14.01 -25.46
CA ASP A 227 36.24 15.17 -26.36
C ASP A 227 34.85 15.16 -27.03
N THR A 228 34.26 13.97 -27.22
CA THR A 228 32.92 13.77 -27.80
C THR A 228 32.11 12.76 -26.97
N PRO A 229 31.61 13.16 -25.79
CA PRO A 229 30.98 12.23 -24.85
C PRO A 229 29.62 11.71 -25.34
N GLU A 230 28.95 12.44 -26.24
CA GLU A 230 27.61 12.11 -26.74
C GLU A 230 27.53 10.79 -27.52
N SER A 231 28.62 10.39 -28.20
CA SER A 231 28.64 9.24 -29.11
C SER A 231 29.57 8.10 -28.70
N LEU A 232 30.56 8.37 -27.84
CA LEU A 232 31.64 7.42 -27.54
C LEU A 232 31.46 6.62 -26.25
N LEU A 233 30.57 7.05 -25.34
CA LEU A 233 30.34 6.30 -24.10
C LEU A 233 29.59 4.99 -24.38
N PRO A 234 30.14 3.83 -23.96
CA PRO A 234 29.45 2.54 -24.08
C PRO A 234 28.12 2.56 -23.31
N ALA A 235 27.13 1.81 -23.81
CA ALA A 235 25.82 1.71 -23.16
C ALA A 235 25.92 1.17 -21.73
N ASP A 236 26.81 0.19 -21.50
CA ASP A 236 26.99 -0.48 -20.20
C ASP A 236 27.40 0.52 -19.10
N VAL A 237 28.33 1.44 -19.40
CA VAL A 237 28.76 2.49 -18.47
C VAL A 237 27.59 3.41 -18.08
N VAL A 238 26.74 3.74 -19.05
CA VAL A 238 25.53 4.55 -18.83
C VAL A 238 24.53 3.77 -17.96
N HIS A 239 24.29 2.49 -18.26
CA HIS A 239 23.40 1.63 -17.47
C HIS A 239 23.86 1.50 -16.02
N ASP A 240 25.16 1.30 -15.78
CA ASP A 240 25.74 1.21 -14.45
C ASP A 240 25.58 2.52 -13.66
N CYS A 241 25.80 3.67 -14.31
CA CYS A 241 25.56 4.98 -13.71
C CYS A 241 24.08 5.17 -13.34
N VAL A 242 23.15 4.87 -14.26
CA VAL A 242 21.71 4.95 -14.00
C VAL A 242 21.32 4.07 -12.82
N LYS A 243 21.84 2.84 -12.73
CA LYS A 243 21.57 1.94 -11.60
C LYS A 243 22.06 2.54 -10.29
N ARG A 244 23.31 3.03 -10.20
CA ARG A 244 23.84 3.67 -8.99
C ARG A 244 22.99 4.85 -8.53
N VAL A 245 22.67 5.77 -9.44
CA VAL A 245 21.86 6.96 -9.18
C VAL A 245 20.45 6.61 -8.71
N THR A 246 19.86 5.57 -9.30
CA THR A 246 18.51 5.08 -8.97
C THR A 246 18.49 4.40 -7.60
N THR A 247 19.41 3.47 -7.33
CA THR A 247 19.51 2.77 -6.05
C THR A 247 19.78 3.74 -4.90
N SER A 248 20.60 4.77 -5.11
CA SER A 248 20.84 5.82 -4.10
C SER A 248 19.70 6.84 -3.98
N SER A 249 18.60 6.70 -4.74
CA SER A 249 17.48 7.65 -4.79
C SER A 249 17.88 9.11 -5.05
N ARG A 250 19.01 9.35 -5.73
CA ARG A 250 19.50 10.71 -6.09
C ARG A 250 18.82 11.24 -7.35
N GLY A 251 18.43 10.34 -8.24
CA GLY A 251 17.67 10.67 -9.44
C GLY A 251 16.75 9.52 -9.85
N PHE A 252 15.76 9.86 -10.66
CA PHE A 252 14.67 8.96 -11.02
C PHE A 252 14.63 8.78 -12.55
N PRO A 253 14.93 7.57 -13.06
CA PRO A 253 14.82 7.28 -14.48
C PRO A 253 13.37 7.35 -14.94
N VAL A 254 13.17 7.95 -16.12
CA VAL A 254 11.84 8.10 -16.74
C VAL A 254 11.80 7.31 -18.05
N VAL A 255 10.89 6.35 -18.11
CA VAL A 255 10.54 5.55 -19.28
C VAL A 255 9.11 5.88 -19.72
N LEU A 256 8.74 5.54 -20.96
CA LEU A 256 7.46 5.94 -21.54
C LEU A 256 6.85 4.84 -22.42
N GLY A 257 5.53 4.89 -22.59
CA GLY A 257 4.83 3.93 -23.43
C GLY A 257 3.30 4.05 -23.39
N SER A 258 2.65 3.03 -23.94
CA SER A 258 1.20 2.86 -23.90
C SER A 258 0.87 1.42 -23.54
N SER A 259 0.37 1.21 -22.31
CA SER A 259 -0.14 -0.10 -21.88
C SER A 259 -1.32 -0.56 -22.72
N ARG A 260 -2.20 0.35 -23.15
CA ARG A 260 -3.38 0.02 -23.95
C ARG A 260 -3.01 -0.53 -25.32
N ARG A 261 -1.99 0.05 -25.97
CA ARG A 261 -1.50 -0.41 -27.28
C ARG A 261 -0.34 -1.38 -27.19
N ASN A 262 0.04 -1.81 -25.97
CA ASN A 262 1.14 -2.74 -25.75
C ASN A 262 2.49 -2.22 -26.32
N ILE A 263 2.73 -0.91 -26.28
CA ILE A 263 3.95 -0.25 -26.77
C ILE A 263 4.79 0.15 -25.57
N GLY A 264 6.08 -0.23 -25.55
CA GLY A 264 7.02 0.19 -24.51
C GLY A 264 6.94 -0.58 -23.19
N ILE A 265 6.16 -1.66 -23.09
CA ILE A 265 6.02 -2.44 -21.84
C ILE A 265 7.24 -3.34 -21.58
N GLN A 266 7.83 -3.96 -22.61
CA GLN A 266 9.06 -4.75 -22.45
C GLN A 266 10.22 -3.87 -21.92
N PRO A 267 10.48 -2.67 -22.47
CA PRO A 267 11.46 -1.74 -21.90
C PRO A 267 11.22 -1.34 -20.45
N VAL A 268 9.96 -1.31 -19.97
CA VAL A 268 9.69 -1.08 -18.55
C VAL A 268 10.13 -2.28 -17.71
N LEU A 269 9.84 -3.51 -18.16
CA LEU A 269 10.32 -4.73 -17.49
C LEU A 269 11.85 -4.83 -17.51
N ASP A 270 12.49 -4.45 -18.61
CA ASP A 270 13.94 -4.35 -18.69
C ASP A 270 14.47 -3.32 -17.68
N GLY A 271 13.88 -2.13 -17.62
CA GLY A 271 14.28 -1.10 -16.66
C GLY A 271 14.06 -1.48 -15.18
N VAL A 272 13.05 -2.30 -14.88
CA VAL A 272 12.85 -2.87 -13.53
C VAL A 272 14.03 -3.76 -13.15
N VAL A 273 14.47 -4.64 -14.06
CA VAL A 273 15.60 -5.54 -13.79
C VAL A 273 16.94 -4.81 -13.79
N ASP A 274 17.13 -3.88 -14.72
CA ASP A 274 18.43 -3.26 -14.96
C ASP A 274 18.72 -2.13 -13.94
N TYR A 275 17.70 -1.40 -13.44
CA TYR A 275 17.91 -0.18 -12.65
C TYR A 275 17.36 -0.19 -11.22
N LEU A 276 16.42 -1.06 -10.88
CA LEU A 276 15.90 -1.15 -9.52
C LEU A 276 16.76 -2.10 -8.67
N PRO A 277 16.87 -1.87 -7.35
CA PRO A 277 17.69 -2.72 -6.49
C PRO A 277 17.07 -4.10 -6.31
N ASP A 278 17.93 -5.08 -6.09
CA ASP A 278 17.52 -6.37 -5.54
C ASP A 278 17.35 -6.24 -4.00
N PRO A 279 16.70 -7.21 -3.34
CA PRO A 279 16.50 -7.18 -1.89
C PRO A 279 17.80 -7.10 -1.08
N SER A 280 18.93 -7.56 -1.65
CA SER A 280 20.24 -7.54 -0.97
C SER A 280 20.91 -6.17 -0.96
N GLN A 281 20.62 -5.31 -1.94
CA GLN A 281 21.15 -3.95 -2.04
C GLN A 281 20.43 -2.94 -1.15
N ARG A 282 19.39 -3.35 -0.41
CA ARG A 282 18.60 -2.46 0.42
C ARG A 282 18.77 -2.77 1.91
N PRO A 283 18.96 -1.75 2.77
CA PRO A 283 18.87 -1.97 4.20
C PRO A 283 17.45 -2.42 4.59
N PRO A 284 17.31 -3.37 5.51
CA PRO A 284 16.01 -3.74 6.04
C PRO A 284 15.36 -2.55 6.75
N PRO A 285 14.02 -2.47 6.79
CA PRO A 285 13.31 -1.44 7.56
C PRO A 285 13.80 -1.41 9.03
N PRO A 286 13.83 -0.25 9.70
CA PRO A 286 14.38 -0.12 11.06
C PRO A 286 13.83 -1.13 12.07
N LEU A 287 12.51 -1.40 12.01
CA LEU A 287 11.86 -2.41 12.85
C LEU A 287 12.43 -3.82 12.61
N ILE A 288 12.58 -4.20 11.35
CA ILE A 288 13.12 -5.50 10.95
C ILE A 288 14.60 -5.59 11.33
N ALA A 289 15.35 -4.51 11.15
CA ALA A 289 16.76 -4.43 11.56
C ALA A 289 16.93 -4.65 13.08
N SER A 290 16.06 -4.05 13.89
CA SER A 290 16.04 -4.25 15.35
C SER A 290 15.76 -5.71 15.73
N VAL A 291 14.74 -6.33 15.11
CA VAL A 291 14.41 -7.75 15.35
C VAL A 291 15.56 -8.66 14.92
N LEU A 292 16.15 -8.45 13.74
CA LEU A 292 17.31 -9.21 13.27
C LEU A 292 18.49 -9.11 14.26
N SER A 293 18.74 -7.93 14.79
CA SER A 293 19.82 -7.70 15.76
C SER A 293 19.54 -8.38 17.11
N ARG A 294 18.27 -8.46 17.54
CA ARG A 294 17.85 -9.23 18.73
C ARG A 294 18.04 -10.73 18.51
N ILE A 295 17.66 -11.25 17.35
CA ILE A 295 17.82 -12.68 17.00
C ILE A 295 19.32 -13.06 16.93
N GLN A 296 20.16 -12.23 16.32
CA GLN A 296 21.60 -12.47 16.27
C GLN A 296 22.25 -12.52 17.66
N ARG A 297 21.76 -11.71 18.61
CA ARG A 297 22.22 -11.76 20.00
C ARG A 297 21.78 -13.02 20.74
N SER A 298 20.58 -13.55 20.45
CA SER A 298 20.07 -14.76 21.11
C SER A 298 20.62 -16.06 20.53
N THR A 299 21.05 -16.05 19.27
CA THR A 299 21.53 -17.24 18.54
C THR A 299 22.88 -17.03 17.84
N PRO A 300 23.94 -16.59 18.56
CA PRO A 300 25.23 -16.23 17.95
C PRO A 300 26.02 -17.43 17.39
N HIS A 301 25.60 -18.66 17.68
CA HIS A 301 26.33 -19.90 17.32
C HIS A 301 25.64 -20.75 16.25
N GLU A 302 24.50 -20.31 15.71
CA GLU A 302 23.88 -21.00 14.56
C GLU A 302 24.31 -20.31 13.27
N ASP A 303 25.09 -21.01 12.43
CA ASP A 303 25.42 -20.59 11.05
C ASP A 303 24.17 -20.56 10.13
N GLN A 304 22.98 -20.91 10.66
CA GLN A 304 21.74 -20.94 9.92
C GLN A 304 21.04 -19.58 9.95
N SER A 305 20.74 -19.05 8.76
CA SER A 305 19.91 -17.86 8.63
C SER A 305 18.49 -18.17 9.11
N LEU A 306 18.12 -17.57 10.25
CA LEU A 306 16.80 -17.76 10.86
C LEU A 306 15.71 -16.96 10.12
N PRO A 307 14.48 -17.49 10.04
CA PRO A 307 13.39 -16.87 9.30
C PRO A 307 12.90 -15.61 10.00
N VAL A 308 12.91 -14.48 9.29
CA VAL A 308 12.25 -13.25 9.73
C VAL A 308 11.33 -12.76 8.64
N LEU A 309 10.05 -12.58 8.97
CA LEU A 309 9.02 -12.18 8.04
C LEU A 309 8.25 -10.94 8.54
N LEU A 310 7.76 -10.14 7.60
CA LEU A 310 6.79 -9.09 7.87
C LEU A 310 5.45 -9.47 7.24
N THR A 311 4.39 -9.53 8.05
CA THR A 311 3.03 -9.66 7.53
C THR A 311 2.49 -8.28 7.17
N PHE A 312 2.38 -7.99 5.87
CA PHE A 312 1.89 -6.68 5.42
C PHE A 312 0.43 -6.73 4.99
N LYS A 313 -0.12 -7.92 4.69
CA LYS A 313 -1.52 -8.06 4.31
C LYS A 313 -2.15 -9.36 4.79
N ILE A 314 -3.44 -9.32 5.10
CA ILE A 314 -4.23 -10.52 5.39
C ILE A 314 -5.38 -10.56 4.40
N LEU A 315 -5.60 -11.73 3.82
CA LEU A 315 -6.74 -12.03 2.97
C LEU A 315 -7.56 -13.12 3.65
N PHE A 316 -8.87 -13.12 3.42
CA PHE A 316 -9.72 -14.22 3.86
C PHE A 316 -10.17 -15.04 2.66
N ASP A 317 -9.82 -16.32 2.65
CA ASP A 317 -10.28 -17.27 1.66
C ASP A 317 -11.38 -18.17 2.27
N PRO A 318 -12.55 -18.34 1.64
CA PRO A 318 -13.64 -19.15 2.18
C PRO A 318 -13.30 -20.62 2.41
N GLN A 319 -12.34 -21.19 1.68
CA GLN A 319 -11.94 -22.60 1.78
C GLN A 319 -10.73 -22.79 2.70
N ARG A 320 -9.79 -21.84 2.69
CA ARG A 320 -8.49 -21.96 3.37
C ARG A 320 -8.40 -21.14 4.66
N GLY A 321 -9.39 -20.28 4.91
CA GLY A 321 -9.40 -19.35 6.05
C GLY A 321 -8.47 -18.15 5.82
N PRO A 322 -7.91 -17.55 6.89
CA PRO A 322 -7.00 -16.43 6.76
C PRO A 322 -5.69 -16.81 6.07
N LEU A 323 -5.32 -16.00 5.07
CA LEU A 323 -4.05 -16.05 4.36
C LEU A 323 -3.25 -14.79 4.70
N SER A 324 -2.14 -14.96 5.40
CA SER A 324 -1.23 -13.86 5.75
C SER A 324 -0.20 -13.68 4.64
N LEU A 325 -0.29 -12.60 3.89
CA LEU A 325 0.72 -12.19 2.92
C LEU A 325 1.92 -11.61 3.66
N THR A 326 3.06 -12.26 3.44
CA THR A 326 4.30 -11.99 4.15
C THR A 326 5.44 -11.75 3.18
N ARG A 327 6.35 -10.87 3.58
CA ARG A 327 7.68 -10.73 2.96
C ARG A 327 8.71 -11.41 3.85
N VAL A 328 9.53 -12.27 3.26
CA VAL A 328 10.67 -12.90 3.92
C VAL A 328 11.88 -11.96 3.83
N PHE A 329 12.46 -11.58 4.96
CA PHE A 329 13.66 -10.73 5.03
C PHE A 329 14.94 -11.52 5.29
N SER A 330 14.84 -12.59 6.06
CA SER A 330 15.96 -13.47 6.42
C SER A 330 15.45 -14.90 6.50
N GLY A 331 16.35 -15.87 6.32
CA GLY A 331 16.09 -17.30 6.46
C GLY A 331 15.17 -17.89 5.41
N TYR A 332 14.85 -19.16 5.61
CA TYR A 332 13.95 -19.93 4.76
C TYR A 332 12.71 -20.36 5.54
N VAL A 333 11.59 -20.41 4.83
CA VAL A 333 10.29 -20.73 5.40
C VAL A 333 9.75 -21.96 4.68
N THR A 334 9.36 -22.98 5.44
CA THR A 334 8.81 -24.23 4.91
C THR A 334 7.46 -24.56 5.56
N PRO A 335 6.58 -25.32 4.90
CA PRO A 335 5.32 -25.78 5.50
C PRO A 335 5.60 -26.57 6.78
N GLY A 336 4.74 -26.41 7.79
CA GLY A 336 4.84 -27.09 9.07
C GLY A 336 5.77 -26.44 10.11
N MET A 337 6.54 -25.41 9.73
CA MET A 337 7.43 -24.69 10.64
C MET A 337 6.64 -23.92 11.71
N LEU A 338 7.19 -23.86 12.92
CA LEU A 338 6.67 -23.04 14.01
C LEU A 338 7.33 -21.66 13.97
N ILE A 339 6.51 -20.62 14.11
CA ILE A 339 6.95 -19.22 14.11
C ILE A 339 6.33 -18.49 15.29
N ARG A 340 7.07 -17.52 15.84
CA ARG A 340 6.61 -16.65 16.93
C ARG A 340 6.31 -15.25 16.40
N ASN A 341 5.32 -14.57 16.96
CA ASN A 341 5.12 -13.14 16.76
C ASN A 341 6.06 -12.34 17.66
N TRP A 342 6.93 -11.52 17.06
CA TRP A 342 7.95 -10.72 17.76
C TRP A 342 7.53 -9.27 18.01
N THR A 343 6.39 -8.84 17.47
CA THR A 343 5.89 -7.47 17.65
C THR A 343 5.07 -7.32 18.92
N ARG A 344 4.36 -8.38 19.33
CA ARG A 344 3.39 -8.35 20.42
C ARG A 344 3.93 -9.06 21.66
N GLN A 345 4.32 -8.25 22.63
CA GLN A 345 4.82 -8.72 23.93
C GLN A 345 3.68 -8.96 24.94
N ASP A 346 2.44 -8.60 24.60
CA ASP A 346 1.24 -8.67 25.44
C ASP A 346 0.46 -9.99 25.34
N LEU A 347 0.83 -10.87 24.40
CA LEU A 347 0.21 -12.18 24.21
C LEU A 347 0.87 -13.22 25.12
N GLU A 348 0.08 -14.08 25.77
CA GLU A 348 0.59 -15.25 26.49
C GLU A 348 1.55 -16.04 25.60
N ASP A 349 2.71 -16.48 26.13
CA ASP A 349 3.81 -17.07 25.33
C ASP A 349 3.33 -18.18 24.36
N ALA A 350 2.38 -19.01 24.80
CA ALA A 350 1.81 -20.08 23.99
C ALA A 350 0.92 -19.61 22.82
N SER A 351 0.29 -18.43 22.94
CA SER A 351 -0.55 -17.83 21.90
C SER A 351 0.22 -17.01 20.87
N SER A 352 1.48 -16.71 21.17
CA SER A 352 2.42 -16.02 20.27
C SER A 352 3.05 -16.95 19.23
N VAL A 353 3.01 -18.27 19.46
CA VAL A 353 3.59 -19.30 18.57
C VAL A 353 2.50 -19.88 17.68
N GLU A 354 2.68 -19.77 16.38
CA GLU A 354 1.76 -20.27 15.36
C GLU A 354 2.48 -21.25 14.42
N LYS A 355 1.72 -22.19 13.85
CA LYS A 355 2.25 -23.16 12.88
C LYS A 355 1.89 -22.76 11.46
N ILE A 356 2.88 -22.71 10.58
CA ILE A 356 2.66 -22.50 9.15
C ILE A 356 2.02 -23.76 8.57
N GLY A 357 0.81 -23.63 8.01
CA GLY A 357 0.10 -24.71 7.35
C GLY A 357 0.67 -25.00 5.97
N ALA A 358 0.49 -24.06 5.05
CA ALA A 358 1.00 -24.14 3.68
C ALA A 358 1.56 -22.78 3.23
N LEU A 359 2.51 -22.81 2.30
CA LEU A 359 3.02 -21.64 1.59
C LEU A 359 2.39 -21.58 0.21
N LEU A 360 1.93 -20.38 -0.17
CA LEU A 360 1.24 -20.12 -1.42
C LEU A 360 1.92 -18.96 -2.15
N GLN A 361 2.29 -19.16 -3.40
CA GLN A 361 2.67 -18.08 -4.32
C GLN A 361 1.41 -17.55 -5.00
N LEU A 362 1.20 -16.23 -4.91
CA LEU A 362 0.05 -15.58 -5.53
C LEU A 362 0.40 -15.09 -6.94
N THR A 363 -0.51 -15.35 -7.88
CA THR A 363 -0.54 -14.72 -9.20
C THR A 363 -1.96 -14.19 -9.44
N GLY A 364 -2.29 -13.05 -8.83
CA GLY A 364 -3.66 -12.53 -8.82
C GLY A 364 -4.59 -13.43 -8.02
N ASP A 365 -5.59 -14.02 -8.69
CA ASP A 365 -6.58 -14.92 -8.10
C ASP A 365 -6.12 -16.38 -7.97
N ASN A 366 -5.01 -16.74 -8.61
CA ASN A 366 -4.48 -18.11 -8.59
C ASN A 366 -3.44 -18.29 -7.48
N TYR A 367 -3.59 -19.38 -6.73
CA TYR A 367 -2.69 -19.78 -5.64
C TYR A 367 -1.94 -21.06 -6.01
N GLU A 368 -0.62 -20.98 -6.07
CA GLU A 368 0.26 -22.13 -6.31
C GLU A 368 0.94 -22.52 -5.00
N VAL A 369 0.88 -23.80 -4.61
CA VAL A 369 1.55 -24.29 -3.40
C VAL A 369 3.06 -24.38 -3.66
N VAL A 370 3.87 -23.88 -2.72
CA VAL A 370 5.34 -23.89 -2.82
C VAL A 370 5.93 -24.59 -1.59
N ASP A 371 7.03 -25.31 -1.78
CA ASP A 371 7.68 -26.08 -0.72
C ASP A 371 8.59 -25.23 0.19
N CYS A 372 9.15 -24.14 -0.34
CA CYS A 372 10.01 -23.24 0.42
C CYS A 372 9.98 -21.81 -0.13
N ALA A 373 10.20 -20.82 0.73
CA ALA A 373 10.42 -19.43 0.36
C ALA A 373 11.67 -18.88 1.06
N GLY A 374 12.50 -18.14 0.32
CA GLY A 374 13.75 -17.55 0.81
C GLY A 374 13.68 -16.03 0.95
N PRO A 375 14.79 -15.36 1.31
CA PRO A 375 14.86 -13.92 1.48
C PRO A 375 14.46 -13.15 0.20
N GLY A 376 13.66 -12.11 0.35
CA GLY A 376 13.15 -11.29 -0.74
C GLY A 376 11.82 -11.78 -1.34
N SER A 377 11.42 -13.03 -1.10
CA SER A 377 10.16 -13.57 -1.62
C SER A 377 8.95 -13.00 -0.88
N ILE A 378 7.86 -12.77 -1.64
CA ILE A 378 6.53 -12.45 -1.13
C ILE A 378 5.61 -13.66 -1.32
N VAL A 379 5.11 -14.20 -0.20
CA VAL A 379 4.28 -15.42 -0.15
C VAL A 379 3.10 -15.28 0.82
N ALA A 380 2.01 -15.99 0.55
CA ALA A 380 0.91 -16.15 1.48
C ALA A 380 1.12 -17.39 2.37
N LEU A 381 0.95 -17.21 3.68
CA LEU A 381 0.98 -18.26 4.68
C LEU A 381 -0.45 -18.58 5.12
N SER A 382 -0.80 -19.87 5.14
CA SER A 382 -2.05 -20.34 5.75
C SER A 382 -1.81 -20.89 7.15
N GLY A 383 -2.87 -20.92 7.97
CA GLY A 383 -2.86 -21.53 9.30
C GLY A 383 -2.63 -20.55 10.46
N LEU A 384 -2.27 -19.29 10.17
CA LEU A 384 -2.09 -18.24 11.17
C LEU A 384 -3.44 -17.62 11.55
N GLN A 385 -3.80 -17.72 12.83
CA GLN A 385 -5.06 -17.25 13.40
C GLN A 385 -4.92 -15.92 14.13
N SER A 386 -3.82 -15.69 14.86
CA SER A 386 -3.64 -14.51 15.70
C SER A 386 -2.87 -13.38 15.02
N THR A 387 -2.00 -13.72 14.04
CA THR A 387 -1.26 -12.76 13.22
C THR A 387 -2.16 -11.68 12.62
N ARG A 388 -1.71 -10.42 12.69
CA ARG A 388 -2.31 -9.27 12.02
C ARG A 388 -1.32 -8.57 11.08
N THR A 389 -1.87 -7.64 10.32
CA THR A 389 -1.12 -6.68 9.52
C THR A 389 -0.15 -5.88 10.36
N GLY A 390 1.10 -5.79 9.92
CA GLY A 390 2.20 -5.11 10.60
C GLY A 390 2.99 -6.01 11.56
N ASP A 391 2.53 -7.23 11.83
CA ASP A 391 3.22 -8.13 12.75
C ASP A 391 4.48 -8.72 12.10
N ILE A 392 5.56 -8.80 12.88
CA ILE A 392 6.84 -9.40 12.53
C ILE A 392 6.86 -10.81 13.09
N LEU A 393 7.10 -11.78 12.21
CA LEU A 393 7.16 -13.20 12.54
C LEU A 393 8.61 -13.66 12.51
N GLY A 394 9.02 -14.44 13.50
CA GLY A 394 10.40 -14.87 13.67
C GLY A 394 10.51 -16.31 14.18
N PRO A 395 11.74 -16.78 14.43
CA PRO A 395 11.97 -18.12 14.98
C PRO A 395 11.41 -18.23 16.40
N VAL A 396 11.09 -19.45 16.80
CA VAL A 396 10.78 -19.77 18.20
C VAL A 396 12.10 -19.97 18.93
N THR A 397 12.59 -18.95 19.63
CA THR A 397 13.77 -19.06 20.50
C THR A 397 13.33 -19.26 21.96
N PRO A 398 14.09 -20.02 22.77
CA PRO A 398 13.87 -20.06 24.21
C PRO A 398 14.06 -18.65 24.80
N ASP A 399 13.24 -18.31 25.80
CA ASP A 399 13.07 -16.94 26.30
C ASP A 399 14.41 -16.30 26.71
N LEU A 400 14.62 -15.07 26.24
CA LEU A 400 15.59 -14.17 26.87
C LEU A 400 14.95 -13.67 28.17
N PRO A 401 15.66 -13.67 29.31
CA PRO A 401 15.25 -12.83 30.42
C PRO A 401 15.34 -11.37 29.97
N ASP A 402 14.26 -10.62 30.18
CA ASP A 402 14.26 -9.15 30.16
C ASP A 402 15.26 -8.67 31.22
N SER A 403 16.52 -8.50 30.85
CA SER A 403 17.54 -7.92 31.71
C SER A 403 18.52 -7.12 30.86
N GLU A 404 18.12 -5.91 30.51
CA GLU A 404 18.52 -4.68 31.19
C GLU A 404 17.81 -3.54 30.47
N GLU A 405 17.35 -2.57 31.24
CA GLU A 405 16.70 -1.36 30.75
C GLU A 405 17.59 -0.74 29.66
N ASP A 406 17.11 -0.73 28.41
CA ASP A 406 17.57 0.23 27.40
C ASP A 406 17.05 1.62 27.85
N GLU A 407 17.59 2.14 28.97
CA GLU A 407 17.53 3.56 29.34
C GLU A 407 18.33 4.34 28.31
N GLY A 408 17.75 4.54 27.13
CA GLY A 408 18.50 5.17 26.05
C GLY A 408 17.83 5.36 24.71
N THR A 409 16.59 4.90 24.49
CA THR A 409 15.73 5.42 23.41
C THR A 409 14.32 4.90 23.62
N ASP A 410 13.52 5.64 24.41
CA ASP A 410 12.06 5.59 24.33
C ASP A 410 11.59 6.30 23.04
N GLY A 411 12.24 5.97 21.92
CA GLY A 411 11.77 6.31 20.59
C GLY A 411 10.71 5.26 20.28
N GLY A 412 9.47 5.58 20.66
CA GLY A 412 8.29 4.76 20.39
C GLY A 412 8.47 4.02 19.07
N VAL A 413 8.61 2.71 19.17
CA VAL A 413 8.93 1.82 18.06
C VAL A 413 7.83 2.02 17.03
N ASP A 414 8.13 2.77 15.96
CA ASP A 414 7.14 3.38 15.05
C ASP A 414 6.37 2.25 14.35
N SER A 415 5.30 1.78 14.99
CA SER A 415 4.37 0.81 14.45
C SER A 415 3.88 1.31 13.09
N ALA A 416 3.68 0.41 12.13
CA ALA A 416 3.17 0.76 10.80
C ALA A 416 2.10 1.85 10.91
N PHE A 417 2.32 3.01 10.28
CA PHE A 417 1.47 4.18 10.42
C PHE A 417 0.03 3.82 10.01
N VAL A 418 -0.86 3.69 11.00
CA VAL A 418 -2.29 3.49 10.76
C VAL A 418 -2.95 4.87 10.78
N PRO A 419 -3.47 5.36 9.64
CA PRO A 419 -4.16 6.65 9.62
C PRO A 419 -5.43 6.58 10.48
N GLN A 420 -5.79 7.71 11.08
CA GLN A 420 -7.03 7.79 11.84
C GLN A 420 -8.24 7.85 10.88
N PRO A 421 -9.31 7.09 11.15
CA PRO A 421 -10.57 7.20 10.41
C PRO A 421 -11.13 8.62 10.46
N VAL A 422 -11.78 9.05 9.37
CA VAL A 422 -12.35 10.40 9.24
C VAL A 422 -13.87 10.41 9.12
N VAL A 423 -14.49 9.30 8.70
CA VAL A 423 -15.94 9.15 8.60
C VAL A 423 -16.41 8.10 9.59
N HIS A 424 -17.49 8.40 10.30
CA HIS A 424 -18.15 7.50 11.24
C HIS A 424 -19.61 7.29 10.84
N ALA A 425 -20.11 6.07 11.01
CA ALA A 425 -21.50 5.73 10.76
C ALA A 425 -21.99 4.68 11.77
N ALA A 426 -23.31 4.66 12.01
CA ALA A 426 -23.95 3.56 12.73
C ALA A 426 -24.22 2.41 11.76
N LEU A 427 -23.93 1.19 12.20
CA LEU A 427 -24.22 -0.05 11.48
C LEU A 427 -25.15 -0.91 12.32
N GLU A 428 -26.26 -1.33 11.73
CA GLU A 428 -27.24 -2.18 12.39
C GLU A 428 -27.58 -3.42 11.55
N PRO A 429 -27.62 -4.61 12.15
CA PRO A 429 -28.14 -5.79 11.48
C PRO A 429 -29.66 -5.65 11.30
N ARG A 430 -30.21 -6.13 10.17
CA ARG A 430 -31.67 -6.15 9.98
C ARG A 430 -32.42 -7.03 10.97
N SER A 431 -31.74 -8.02 11.55
CA SER A 431 -32.33 -8.94 12.52
C SER A 431 -31.37 -9.22 13.66
N SER A 432 -31.88 -9.24 14.89
CA SER A 432 -31.10 -9.55 16.11
C SER A 432 -30.42 -10.92 16.06
N SER A 433 -30.96 -11.88 15.29
CA SER A 433 -30.35 -13.21 15.13
C SER A 433 -28.99 -13.17 14.43
N THR A 434 -28.75 -12.16 13.59
CA THR A 434 -27.51 -11.98 12.83
C THR A 434 -26.43 -11.22 13.59
N PHE A 435 -26.70 -10.79 14.83
CA PHE A 435 -25.79 -9.97 15.63
C PHE A 435 -24.41 -10.63 15.85
N ARG A 436 -24.37 -11.90 16.25
CA ARG A 436 -23.11 -12.63 16.46
C ARG A 436 -22.31 -12.83 15.16
N ASN A 437 -23.01 -13.05 14.05
CA ASN A 437 -22.36 -13.19 12.75
C ASN A 437 -21.78 -11.86 12.28
N LEU A 438 -22.47 -10.75 12.57
CA LEU A 438 -21.97 -9.40 12.31
C LEU A 438 -20.73 -9.08 13.16
N GLU A 439 -20.77 -9.38 14.46
CA GLU A 439 -19.61 -9.22 15.36
C GLU A 439 -18.38 -9.99 14.83
N HIS A 440 -18.58 -11.24 14.40
CA HIS A 440 -17.52 -12.04 13.80
C HIS A 440 -17.00 -11.42 12.49
N ALA A 441 -17.90 -11.02 11.58
CA ALA A 441 -17.52 -10.41 10.30
C ALA A 441 -16.75 -9.10 10.48
N LEU A 442 -17.19 -8.23 11.39
CA LEU A 442 -16.51 -6.98 11.73
C LEU A 442 -15.12 -7.25 12.32
N THR A 443 -15.00 -8.24 13.19
CA THR A 443 -13.69 -8.65 13.75
C THR A 443 -12.74 -9.12 12.66
N CYS A 444 -13.23 -9.93 11.71
CA CYS A 444 -12.43 -10.38 10.56
C CYS A 444 -12.03 -9.21 9.66
N MET A 445 -12.94 -8.28 9.37
CA MET A 445 -12.66 -7.09 8.56
C MET A 445 -11.64 -6.15 9.21
N GLN A 446 -11.74 -5.92 10.52
CA GLN A 446 -10.75 -5.13 11.26
C GLN A 446 -9.36 -5.79 11.29
N ARG A 447 -9.31 -7.13 11.29
CA ARG A 447 -8.03 -7.87 11.20
C ARG A 447 -7.41 -7.70 9.81
N GLU A 448 -8.24 -7.72 8.79
CA GLU A 448 -7.84 -7.52 7.40
C GLU A 448 -7.38 -6.07 7.14
N ASP A 449 -8.15 -5.08 7.62
CA ASP A 449 -7.87 -3.65 7.47
C ASP A 449 -7.88 -2.93 8.84
N PRO A 450 -6.69 -2.72 9.44
CA PRO A 450 -6.53 -1.91 10.65
C PRO A 450 -7.04 -0.46 10.58
N SER A 451 -7.19 0.12 9.39
CA SER A 451 -7.74 1.48 9.23
C SER A 451 -9.26 1.51 9.40
N PHE A 452 -9.93 0.37 9.24
CA PHE A 452 -11.33 0.22 9.59
C PHE A 452 -11.47 -0.10 11.07
N LYS A 453 -12.33 0.63 11.78
CA LYS A 453 -12.63 0.39 13.19
C LYS A 453 -14.11 0.14 13.38
N ALA A 454 -14.46 -0.90 14.11
CA ALA A 454 -15.81 -1.14 14.56
C ALA A 454 -15.81 -1.28 16.08
N THR A 455 -16.69 -0.54 16.74
CA THR A 455 -16.85 -0.55 18.20
C THR A 455 -18.32 -0.63 18.54
N PHE A 456 -18.69 -1.52 19.44
CA PHE A 456 -20.06 -1.61 19.92
C PHE A 456 -20.28 -0.60 21.05
N ASP A 457 -21.20 0.34 20.85
CA ASP A 457 -21.60 1.28 21.88
C ASP A 457 -22.74 0.68 22.73
N LYS A 458 -22.45 0.50 24.02
CA LYS A 458 -23.41 -0.08 24.99
C LYS A 458 -24.52 0.89 25.37
N GLU A 459 -24.32 2.21 25.23
CA GLU A 459 -25.35 3.20 25.57
C GLU A 459 -26.44 3.25 24.49
N THR A 460 -26.02 3.30 23.22
CA THR A 460 -26.95 3.37 22.07
C THR A 460 -27.39 1.99 21.57
N GLY A 461 -26.64 0.92 21.89
CA GLY A 461 -26.88 -0.42 21.38
C GLY A 461 -26.53 -0.60 19.90
N GLN A 462 -25.73 0.31 19.34
CA GLN A 462 -25.36 0.34 17.92
C GLN A 462 -23.89 -0.03 17.71
N TRP A 463 -23.58 -0.59 16.55
CA TRP A 463 -22.18 -0.67 16.10
C TRP A 463 -21.79 0.67 15.48
N VAL A 464 -20.77 1.30 16.05
CA VAL A 464 -20.13 2.48 15.48
C VAL A 464 -18.99 2.00 14.60
N VAL A 465 -19.12 2.19 13.29
CA VAL A 465 -18.07 1.90 12.31
C VAL A 465 -17.38 3.18 11.87
N ALA A 466 -16.08 3.12 11.65
CA ALA A 466 -15.25 4.23 11.25
C ALA A 466 -14.32 3.81 10.10
N GLY A 467 -14.25 4.64 9.07
CA GLY A 467 -13.43 4.41 7.88
C GLY A 467 -12.73 5.66 7.38
N MET A 468 -11.94 5.48 6.32
CA MET A 468 -11.10 6.52 5.71
C MET A 468 -11.87 7.48 4.80
N GLY A 469 -13.14 7.19 4.51
CA GLY A 469 -13.99 7.99 3.65
C GLY A 469 -15.30 7.26 3.34
N ASP A 470 -16.20 7.94 2.63
CA ASP A 470 -17.52 7.40 2.27
C ASP A 470 -17.39 6.17 1.36
N LEU A 471 -16.48 6.22 0.38
CA LEU A 471 -16.26 5.10 -0.52
C LEU A 471 -15.69 3.88 0.22
N HIS A 472 -14.82 4.10 1.22
CA HIS A 472 -14.34 3.01 2.05
C HIS A 472 -15.52 2.31 2.78
N LEU A 473 -16.39 3.07 3.44
CA LEU A 473 -17.54 2.49 4.14
C LEU A 473 -18.54 1.80 3.20
N GLU A 474 -18.77 2.33 1.99
CA GLU A 474 -19.58 1.68 0.96
C GLU A 474 -19.02 0.30 0.56
N VAL A 475 -17.70 0.21 0.36
CA VAL A 475 -17.04 -1.06 0.03
C VAL A 475 -17.19 -2.06 1.18
N VAL A 476 -16.95 -1.64 2.42
CA VAL A 476 -17.13 -2.50 3.61
C VAL A 476 -18.57 -3.05 3.66
N LEU A 477 -19.56 -2.20 3.45
CA LEU A 477 -20.96 -2.61 3.44
C LEU A 477 -21.31 -3.55 2.27
N SER A 478 -20.72 -3.33 1.08
CA SER A 478 -20.86 -4.25 -0.06
C SER A 478 -20.28 -5.63 0.28
N ARG A 479 -19.08 -5.67 0.88
CA ARG A 479 -18.41 -6.90 1.31
C ARG A 479 -19.22 -7.66 2.36
N LEU A 480 -19.77 -6.98 3.36
CA LEU A 480 -20.66 -7.60 4.35
C LEU A 480 -21.86 -8.30 3.68
N ARG A 481 -22.44 -7.67 2.64
CA ARG A 481 -23.58 -8.22 1.90
C ARG A 481 -23.19 -9.37 0.96
N ARG A 482 -22.08 -9.26 0.23
CA ARG A 482 -21.69 -10.22 -0.81
C ARG A 482 -20.88 -11.40 -0.25
N GLU A 483 -19.87 -11.14 0.57
CA GLU A 483 -18.96 -12.16 1.13
C GLU A 483 -19.60 -12.85 2.34
N TYR A 484 -20.07 -12.08 3.31
CA TYR A 484 -20.61 -12.61 4.57
C TYR A 484 -22.11 -12.88 4.51
N ARG A 485 -22.78 -12.49 3.42
CA ARG A 485 -24.24 -12.64 3.23
C ARG A 485 -25.06 -12.01 4.36
N LEU A 486 -24.57 -10.88 4.90
CA LEU A 486 -25.21 -10.13 5.98
C LEU A 486 -25.89 -8.89 5.43
N GLU A 487 -27.21 -8.81 5.64
CA GLU A 487 -27.96 -7.59 5.34
C GLU A 487 -27.87 -6.61 6.49
N VAL A 488 -27.07 -5.56 6.28
CA VAL A 488 -26.86 -4.46 7.23
C VAL A 488 -27.38 -3.14 6.67
N ASN A 489 -27.89 -2.32 7.58
CA ASN A 489 -28.31 -0.95 7.32
C ASN A 489 -27.28 0.01 7.94
N MET A 490 -26.94 1.06 7.19
CA MET A 490 -26.03 2.11 7.66
C MET A 490 -26.82 3.40 7.83
N GLY A 491 -26.56 4.11 8.93
CA GLY A 491 -27.27 5.34 9.29
C GLY A 491 -26.39 6.33 10.04
N PRO A 492 -26.92 7.53 10.34
CA PRO A 492 -26.22 8.50 11.18
C PRO A 492 -26.08 7.98 12.61
N LEU A 493 -25.02 8.42 13.31
CA LEU A 493 -24.81 8.10 14.71
C LEU A 493 -25.91 8.68 15.59
N LEU A 494 -26.40 7.89 16.55
CA LEU A 494 -27.22 8.42 17.64
C LEU A 494 -26.34 9.14 18.65
N THR A 495 -26.79 10.30 19.10
CA THR A 495 -26.14 11.04 20.19
C THR A 495 -26.82 10.69 21.50
N SER A 496 -26.06 10.23 22.50
CA SER A 496 -26.60 10.08 23.85
C SER A 496 -26.83 11.47 24.45
N HIS A 497 -28.10 11.78 24.70
CA HIS A 497 -28.49 13.02 25.37
C HIS A 497 -28.47 12.80 26.88
N LYS A 498 -27.82 13.70 27.61
CA LYS A 498 -27.91 13.75 29.07
C LYS A 498 -28.83 14.90 29.45
N GLU A 499 -29.80 14.61 30.31
CA GLU A 499 -30.71 15.62 30.84
C GLU A 499 -30.15 16.16 32.16
N MET A 500 -30.32 17.48 32.37
CA MET A 500 -29.95 18.13 33.61
C MET A 500 -31.09 19.07 34.04
N PRO A 501 -31.54 19.02 35.31
CA PRO A 501 -32.54 19.96 35.81
C PRO A 501 -31.98 21.39 35.82
N ARG A 502 -32.80 22.37 35.44
CA ARG A 502 -32.45 23.80 35.56
C ARG A 502 -32.56 24.24 37.03
N ALA A 503 -31.55 24.93 37.53
CA ALA A 503 -31.49 25.40 38.92
C ALA A 503 -32.73 26.25 39.29
N GLY A 504 -33.18 26.12 40.55
CA GLY A 504 -34.22 26.99 41.13
C GLY A 504 -35.65 26.44 41.14
N HIS A 505 -35.86 25.16 40.87
CA HIS A 505 -37.19 24.54 40.92
C HIS A 505 -37.38 23.76 42.23
N GLU A 506 -38.40 24.14 43.00
CA GLU A 506 -38.83 23.43 44.20
C GLU A 506 -39.86 22.36 43.81
N CYS A 507 -39.59 21.10 44.13
CA CYS A 507 -40.50 19.99 43.83
C CYS A 507 -41.05 19.40 45.13
N ARG A 508 -42.37 19.19 45.18
CA ARG A 508 -43.04 18.54 46.32
C ARG A 508 -43.73 17.26 45.84
N GLY A 509 -43.36 16.13 46.43
CA GLY A 509 -44.00 14.84 46.22
C GLY A 509 -44.79 14.45 47.47
N THR A 510 -46.04 14.02 47.30
CA THR A 510 -46.83 13.42 48.39
C THR A 510 -47.21 12.01 47.98
N ALA A 511 -46.81 11.02 48.76
CA ALA A 511 -47.20 9.63 48.58
C ALA A 511 -48.11 9.22 49.74
N VAL A 512 -49.33 8.80 49.41
CA VAL A 512 -50.31 8.33 50.40
C VAL A 512 -50.55 6.84 50.15
N SER A 513 -50.18 6.00 51.11
CA SER A 513 -50.50 4.56 51.07
C SER A 513 -51.75 4.31 51.90
N THR A 514 -52.85 3.94 51.25
CA THR A 514 -54.16 3.67 51.90
C THR A 514 -54.42 2.18 52.16
N GLY A 515 -53.41 1.32 51.99
CA GLY A 515 -53.54 -0.14 52.07
C GLY A 515 -53.10 -0.79 53.40
N LEU A 516 -52.69 -0.01 54.41
CA LEU A 516 -52.30 -0.50 55.74
C LEU A 516 -53.33 -0.04 56.78
N GLU A 517 -53.52 -0.84 57.86
CA GLU A 517 -54.49 -0.56 58.95
C GLU A 517 -54.28 0.81 59.64
N THR A 518 -53.12 1.42 59.42
CA THR A 518 -52.84 2.84 59.69
C THR A 518 -52.43 3.54 58.39
N PRO A 519 -53.10 4.63 57.98
CA PRO A 519 -52.70 5.38 56.80
C PRO A 519 -51.36 6.05 57.06
N ASN A 520 -50.30 5.59 56.39
CA ASN A 520 -49.01 6.26 56.41
C ASN A 520 -48.99 7.31 55.30
N CYS A 521 -49.03 8.58 55.68
CA CYS A 521 -48.84 9.71 54.78
C CYS A 521 -47.39 10.16 54.88
N VAL A 522 -46.64 10.07 53.78
CA VAL A 522 -45.25 10.55 53.73
C VAL A 522 -45.20 11.74 52.78
N HIS A 523 -44.90 12.91 53.35
CA HIS A 523 -44.61 14.11 52.57
C HIS A 523 -43.10 14.21 52.37
N VAL A 524 -42.66 14.27 51.11
CA VAL A 524 -41.27 14.51 50.76
C VAL A 524 -41.17 15.84 50.01
N ALA A 525 -40.53 16.81 50.63
CA ALA A 525 -40.14 18.06 49.97
C ALA A 525 -38.65 17.98 49.66
N SER A 526 -38.29 18.11 48.37
CA SER A 526 -36.90 18.06 47.92
C SER A 526 -36.60 19.23 46.99
N THR A 527 -35.50 19.92 47.23
CA THR A 527 -35.01 20.98 46.33
C THR A 527 -33.94 20.41 45.41
N LEU A 528 -34.13 20.51 44.09
CA LEU A 528 -33.15 20.08 43.10
C LEU A 528 -32.20 21.24 42.78
N THR A 529 -30.94 21.11 43.18
CA THR A 529 -29.86 22.06 42.85
C THR A 529 -28.86 21.42 41.88
N SER A 530 -28.46 22.15 40.82
CA SER A 530 -27.47 21.64 39.87
C SER A 530 -26.07 21.62 40.51
N ALA A 531 -25.33 20.52 40.38
CA ALA A 531 -24.03 20.32 41.01
C ALA A 531 -22.94 21.35 40.63
N ALA A 532 -23.08 22.08 39.51
CA ALA A 532 -22.12 23.11 39.09
C ALA A 532 -21.99 24.30 40.08
N HIS A 533 -22.87 24.42 41.07
CA HIS A 533 -22.80 25.46 42.12
C HIS A 533 -22.41 24.94 43.51
N VAL A 534 -22.18 23.63 43.68
CA VAL A 534 -21.97 23.03 45.02
C VAL A 534 -20.50 23.00 45.45
N GLN A 535 -19.55 23.35 44.56
CA GLN A 535 -18.11 23.34 44.88
C GLN A 535 -17.64 24.39 45.91
N ASN A 536 -18.51 25.28 46.41
CA ASN A 536 -18.14 26.34 47.36
C ASN A 536 -18.66 26.17 48.79
N ASP A 537 -19.50 25.17 49.09
CA ASP A 537 -19.97 24.94 50.45
C ASP A 537 -19.23 23.75 51.09
N ALA A 538 -18.24 24.09 51.92
CA ALA A 538 -17.47 23.16 52.73
C ALA A 538 -18.35 22.57 53.85
N ARG A 539 -19.18 21.57 53.51
CA ARG A 539 -19.77 20.57 54.41
C ARG A 539 -20.69 19.68 53.59
N LEU A 540 -20.20 18.51 53.17
CA LEU A 540 -20.97 17.28 52.95
C LEU A 540 -19.97 16.15 52.62
N GLU A 541 -19.67 15.35 53.64
CA GLU A 541 -18.95 14.07 53.51
C GLU A 541 -19.94 12.99 53.03
N HIS A 542 -19.45 12.11 52.16
CA HIS A 542 -20.13 10.98 51.48
C HIS A 542 -20.82 11.29 50.15
N LEU A 543 -20.00 11.43 49.09
CA LEU A 543 -20.41 11.18 47.71
C LEU A 543 -19.84 9.82 47.28
N ASN A 544 -20.70 8.82 47.10
CA ASN A 544 -20.38 7.65 46.27
C ASN A 544 -20.50 8.08 44.81
N GLY A 545 -19.49 7.78 44.00
CA GLY A 545 -19.20 8.40 42.69
C GLY A 545 -20.14 8.09 41.53
N SER A 546 -21.46 8.09 41.73
CA SER A 546 -22.46 7.94 40.67
C SER A 546 -23.57 8.98 40.67
N ASP A 547 -23.73 9.79 41.72
CA ASP A 547 -24.89 10.70 41.84
C ASP A 547 -24.52 12.18 41.66
N TRP A 548 -25.17 12.85 40.70
CA TRP A 548 -24.91 14.24 40.28
C TRP A 548 -25.90 15.27 40.86
N TRP A 549 -26.69 14.88 41.85
CA TRP A 549 -27.68 15.73 42.52
C TRP A 549 -27.79 15.37 44.01
N THR A 550 -28.11 16.37 44.84
CA THR A 550 -28.38 16.19 46.28
C THR A 550 -29.87 16.34 46.55
N THR A 551 -30.52 15.29 47.04
CA THR A 551 -31.87 15.37 47.62
C THR A 551 -31.75 15.71 49.10
N LYS A 552 -32.30 16.85 49.54
CA LYS A 552 -32.64 17.03 50.96
C LYS A 552 -34.02 16.41 51.18
N GLU A 553 -34.06 15.23 51.79
CA GLU A 553 -35.31 14.62 52.24
C GLU A 553 -35.74 15.24 53.57
N TYR A 554 -36.92 15.83 53.62
CA TYR A 554 -37.61 16.10 54.88
C TYR A 554 -38.67 15.01 55.06
N ILE A 555 -38.41 14.06 55.95
CA ILE A 555 -39.45 13.15 56.45
C ILE A 555 -40.22 13.91 57.53
N CYS A 556 -41.34 14.52 57.17
CA CYS A 556 -42.32 14.94 58.18
C CYS A 556 -43.12 13.70 58.59
N GLY A 557 -42.70 13.05 59.68
CA GLY A 557 -43.56 12.12 60.40
C GLY A 557 -44.62 12.90 61.15
N THR A 558 -45.89 12.55 60.92
CA THR A 558 -47.01 12.85 61.83
C THR A 558 -47.72 11.56 62.16
#